data_AF-A0A4Q3Z4Z3-F1
#
_entry.id   AF-A0A4Q3Z4Z3-F1
#
_cell.length_a   1.000
_cell.length_b   1.000
_cell.length_c   1.000
_cell.angle_alpha   90.00
_cell.angle_beta   90.00
_cell.angle_gamma   90.00
#
_symmetry.space_group_name_H-M   'P 1'
#
loop_
_entity.id
_entity.type
_entity.pdbx_description
1 polymer ?
#
loop_
_entity_poly.entity_id
_entity_poly.type
_entity_poly.pdbx_seq_one_letter_code
_entity_poly.pdbx_strand_id
1 'polypeptide(L)' 'MTTYESMRHFADSWAMLAMLIFFAGTILMVFLPGAKKRADEAAKIPLRED' A
#
# COMPACT_ATOMS: atom_id res chain seq x y z
N MET A 1 -12.21 26.43 -20.05
CA MET A 1 -11.54 25.14 -19.83
C MET A 1 -11.27 24.50 -21.17
N THR A 2 -10.00 24.37 -21.57
CA THR A 2 -9.63 23.70 -22.83
C THR A 2 -9.44 22.21 -22.61
N THR A 3 -9.52 21.37 -23.65
CA THR A 3 -9.29 19.92 -23.54
C THR A 3 -7.93 19.60 -22.92
N TYR A 4 -6.89 20.37 -23.27
CA TYR A 4 -5.55 20.24 -22.71
C TYR A 4 -5.51 20.50 -21.20
N GLU A 5 -6.19 21.55 -20.76
CA GLU A 5 -6.27 21.94 -19.35
C GLU A 5 -6.93 20.83 -18.51
N SER A 6 -8.00 20.21 -19.01
CA SER A 6 -8.64 19.06 -18.36
C SER A 6 -7.72 17.84 -18.28
N MET A 7 -7.01 17.50 -19.36
CA MET A 7 -6.05 16.38 -19.37
C MET A 7 -4.87 16.63 -18.42
N ARG A 8 -4.37 17.87 -18.36
CA ARG A 8 -3.26 18.25 -17.48
C ARG A 8 -3.64 18.14 -16.01
N HIS A 9 -4.80 18.66 -15.63
CA HIS A 9 -5.30 18.55 -14.25
C HIS A 9 -5.51 17.10 -13.81
N PHE A 10 -5.97 16.24 -14.72
CA PHE A 10 -6.08 14.81 -14.45
C PHE A 10 -4.70 14.17 -14.21
N ALA A 11 -3.72 14.44 -15.08
CA ALA A 11 -2.35 13.95 -14.94
C ALA A 11 -1.69 14.40 -13.64
N ASP A 12 -1.86 15.67 -13.26
CA ASP A 12 -1.29 16.24 -12.04
C ASP A 12 -1.84 15.57 -10.76
N SER A 13 -3.08 15.06 -10.78
CA SER A 13 -3.71 14.40 -9.62
C SER A 13 -3.30 12.94 -9.40
N TRP A 14 -2.79 12.26 -10.43
CA TRP A 14 -2.54 10.81 -10.40
C TRP A 14 -1.42 10.39 -9.44
N ALA A 15 -0.38 11.23 -9.31
CA ALA A 15 0.72 10.97 -8.38
C ALA A 15 0.24 11.01 -6.92
N MET A 16 -0.60 11.99 -6.58
CA MET A 16 -1.19 12.11 -5.25
C MET A 16 -2.14 10.94 -4.95
N LEU A 17 -2.96 10.53 -5.93
CA LEU A 17 -3.83 9.37 -5.79
C LEU A 17 -3.04 8.06 -5.59
N ALA A 18 -1.97 7.87 -6.36
CA ALA A 18 -1.10 6.69 -6.22
C ALA A 18 -0.47 6.62 -4.82
N MET A 19 0.01 7.74 -4.29
CA MET A 19 0.57 7.83 -2.93
C MET A 19 -0.49 7.49 -1.87
N LEU A 20 -1.73 7.98 -2.03
CA LEU A 20 -2.83 7.65 -1.14
C LEU A 20 -3.14 6.14 -1.15
N ILE A 21 -3.26 5.54 -2.34
CA ILE A 21 -3.53 4.10 -2.49
C ILE A 21 -2.40 3.26 -1.91
N PHE A 22 -1.15 3.63 -2.16
CA PHE A 22 0.01 2.94 -1.60
C PHE A 22 -0.04 2.92 -0.07
N PHE A 23 -0.25 4.08 0.55
CA PHE A 23 -0.28 4.19 2.01
C PHE A 23 -1.49 3.48 2.61
N ALA A 24 -2.68 3.64 2.02
CA ALA A 24 -3.87 2.91 2.41
C ALA A 24 -3.68 1.39 2.28
N GLY A 25 -3.02 0.94 1.22
CA GLY A 25 -2.66 -0.46 1.01
C GLY A 25 -1.73 -0.99 2.11
N THR A 26 -0.71 -0.24 2.51
CA THR A 26 0.16 -0.60 3.65
C THR A 26 -0.62 -0.69 4.95
N ILE A 27 -1.48 0.29 5.25
CA ILE A 27 -2.35 0.27 6.44
C ILE A 27 -3.22 -0.97 6.43
N LEU A 28 -3.95 -1.23 5.33
CA LEU A 28 -4.80 -2.39 5.21
C LEU A 28 -4.03 -3.69 5.40
N MET A 29 -2.82 -3.82 4.84
CA MET A 29 -1.98 -5.00 5.05
C MET A 29 -1.61 -5.25 6.51
N VAL A 30 -1.42 -4.18 7.31
CA VAL A 30 -1.15 -4.30 8.76
C VAL A 30 -2.40 -4.72 9.53
N PHE A 31 -3.56 -4.18 9.18
CA PHE A 31 -4.83 -4.47 9.87
C PHE A 31 -5.59 -5.69 9.33
N LEU A 32 -5.12 -6.31 8.23
CA LEU A 32 -5.76 -7.46 7.64
C LEU A 32 -5.77 -8.65 8.63
N PRO A 33 -6.91 -9.36 8.78
CA PRO A 33 -6.99 -10.53 9.65
C PRO A 33 -6.00 -11.60 9.15
N GLY A 34 -4.95 -11.84 9.94
CA GLY A 34 -3.84 -12.74 9.58
C GLY A 34 -2.46 -12.09 9.61
N ALA A 35 -2.36 -10.76 9.67
CA ALA A 35 -1.08 -10.06 9.82
C ALA A 35 -0.30 -10.53 11.07
N LYS A 36 -1.01 -10.76 12.18
CA LYS A 36 -0.44 -11.31 13.42
C LYS A 36 0.19 -12.70 13.20
N LYS A 37 -0.51 -13.62 12.54
CA LYS A 37 0.01 -14.96 12.24
C LYS A 37 1.26 -14.88 11.36
N ARG A 38 1.28 -13.98 10.37
CA ARG A 38 2.46 -13.76 9.51
C ARG A 38 3.65 -13.22 10.30
N ALA A 39 3.41 -12.31 11.25
CA ALA A 39 4.45 -11.81 12.13
C ALA A 39 4.97 -12.90 13.08
N ASP A 40 4.08 -13.70 13.68
CA ASP A 40 4.43 -14.79 14.58
C ASP A 40 5.24 -15.89 13.84
N GLU A 41 4.86 -16.23 12.60
CA GLU A 41 5.62 -17.18 11.78
C GLU A 41 7.00 -16.63 11.38
N ALA A 42 7.10 -15.34 11.04
CA ALA A 42 8.38 -14.70 10.75
C ALA A 42 9.31 -14.67 11.97
N ALA A 43 8.77 -14.44 13.17
CA ALA A 43 9.52 -14.44 14.42
C ALA A 43 10.06 -15.83 14.78
N LYS A 44 9.43 -16.91 14.31
CA LYS A 44 9.90 -18.29 14.51
C LYS A 44 11.03 -18.68 13.55
N ILE A 45 11.25 -17.97 12.44
CA ILE A 45 12.28 -18.32 11.44
C ILE A 45 13.67 -18.53 12.08
N PRO A 46 14.18 -17.66 12.98
CA PRO A 46 15.49 -17.85 13.61
C PRO A 46 15.55 -18.99 14.64
N LEU A 47 14.39 -19.51 15.07
CA LEU A 47 14.25 -20.55 16.09
C LEU A 47 13.88 -21.92 15.49
N ARG A 48 13.78 -22.00 14.16
CA ARG A 48 13.53 -23.23 13.44
C ARG A 48 14.86 -23.95 13.26
N GLU A 49 14.99 -25.12 13.88
CA GLU A 49 16.18 -25.98 13.79
C GLU A 49 16.03 -26.98 12.62
N ASP A 50 15.79 -26.46 11.41
CA ASP A 50 16.05 -27.21 10.17
C ASP A 50 17.51 -27.02 9.70
#